data_AF-A0A920BNH8-F1
#
_entry.id   AF-A0A920BNH8-F1
#
_cell.length_a   1.000
_cell.length_b   1.000
_cell.length_c   1.000
_cell.angle_alpha   90.00
_cell.angle_beta   90.00
_cell.angle_gamma   90.00
#
_symmetry.space_group_name_H-M   'P 1'
#
loop_
_entity.id
_entity.type
_entity.pdbx_description
1 polymer ?
#
loop_
_entity_poly.entity_id
_entity_poly.type
_entity_poly.pdbx_seq_one_letter_code
_entity_poly.pdbx_strand_id
1 'polypeptide(L)'
;MEEAGIGRPSTFAATIGKIQAREYTHKIGRALVPTVKAFVATNFSENEFKTIVQYEYTANLNQKLDLIADGTLNRDDFLNDWYFQTSGWESRIDNIQNQIKVDSTKNPPRSRINWHDQETEHVYILHVLQTRNLTCKFQLMAKQLLYPQRCP
;
A
#
# COMPACT_ATOMS: atom_id res chain seq x y z
N MET A 1 -2.83 -14.96 -7.26
CA MET A 1 -1.61 -14.95 -6.41
C MET A 1 -0.69 -16.08 -6.85
N GLU A 2 -1.16 -17.33 -6.81
CA GLU A 2 -0.37 -18.49 -7.27
C GLU A 2 0.07 -18.41 -8.74
N GLU A 3 -0.84 -18.06 -9.64
CA GLU A 3 -0.54 -17.88 -11.08
C GLU A 3 0.53 -16.80 -11.36
N ALA A 4 0.63 -15.79 -10.48
CA ALA A 4 1.64 -14.73 -10.59
C ALA A 4 2.98 -15.10 -9.93
N GLY A 5 3.11 -16.31 -9.38
CA GLY A 5 4.30 -16.74 -8.63
C GLY A 5 4.48 -16.05 -7.26
N ILE A 6 3.44 -15.37 -6.77
CA ILE A 6 3.50 -14.58 -5.53
C ILE A 6 2.90 -15.37 -4.39
N GLY A 7 3.73 -15.67 -3.39
CA GLY A 7 3.35 -16.38 -2.18
C GLY A 7 3.25 -17.90 -2.38
N ARG A 8 2.72 -18.58 -1.36
CA ARG A 8 2.51 -20.03 -1.33
C ARG A 8 1.14 -20.31 -0.73
N PRO A 9 0.54 -21.50 -0.95
CA PRO A 9 -0.73 -21.87 -0.32
C PRO A 9 -0.73 -21.66 1.19
N SER A 10 0.42 -21.87 1.85
CA SER A 10 0.63 -21.63 3.27
C SER A 10 0.57 -20.15 3.71
N THR A 11 0.75 -19.20 2.79
CA THR A 11 0.85 -17.76 3.12
C THR A 11 -0.32 -16.92 2.64
N PHE A 12 -1.21 -17.44 1.79
CA PHE A 12 -2.33 -16.67 1.24
C PHE A 12 -3.31 -16.20 2.33
N ALA A 13 -3.82 -17.13 3.14
CA ALA A 13 -4.78 -16.80 4.19
C ALA A 13 -4.20 -15.81 5.21
N ALA A 14 -2.94 -16.00 5.61
CA ALA A 14 -2.25 -15.11 6.53
C ALA A 14 -2.04 -13.70 5.94
N THR A 15 -1.70 -13.61 4.65
CA THR A 15 -1.52 -12.33 3.95
C THR A 15 -2.83 -11.57 3.86
N ILE A 16 -3.90 -12.21 3.40
CA ILE A 16 -5.23 -11.59 3.32
C ILE A 16 -5.71 -11.14 4.70
N GLY A 17 -5.55 -11.98 5.72
CA GLY A 17 -5.88 -11.63 7.10
C GLY A 17 -5.13 -10.40 7.61
N LYS A 18 -3.83 -10.27 7.31
CA LYS A 18 -3.03 -9.09 7.68
C LYS A 18 -3.47 -7.82 6.94
N ILE A 19 -3.81 -7.91 5.66
CA ILE A 19 -4.27 -6.77 4.86
C ILE A 19 -5.60 -6.23 5.41
N GLN A 20 -6.52 -7.13 5.76
CA GLN A 20 -7.79 -6.78 6.40
C GLN A 20 -7.60 -6.23 7.81
N ALA A 21 -6.77 -6.89 8.65
CA ALA A 21 -6.51 -6.45 10.02
C ALA A 21 -5.82 -5.06 10.10
N ARG A 22 -5.12 -4.65 9.03
CA ARG A 22 -4.51 -3.32 8.90
C ARG A 22 -5.42 -2.31 8.20
N GLU A 23 -6.68 -2.67 7.91
CA GLU A 23 -7.72 -1.80 7.32
C GLU A 23 -7.38 -1.28 5.91
N TYR A 24 -6.56 -2.02 5.16
CA TYR A 24 -6.33 -1.72 3.74
C TYR A 24 -7.50 -2.17 2.88
N THR A 25 -8.21 -3.20 3.30
CA THR A 25 -9.45 -3.65 2.64
C THR A 25 -10.54 -3.91 3.67
N HIS A 26 -11.78 -3.77 3.22
CA HIS A 26 -12.96 -4.20 3.95
C HIS A 26 -13.77 -5.18 3.08
N LYS A 27 -14.63 -5.97 3.71
CA LYS A 27 -15.40 -7.01 3.03
C LYS A 27 -16.82 -6.52 2.77
N ILE A 28 -17.26 -6.57 1.52
CA ILE A 28 -18.65 -6.35 1.11
C ILE A 28 -19.15 -7.64 0.46
N GLY A 29 -20.02 -8.37 1.16
CA GLY A 29 -20.49 -9.69 0.72
C GLY A 29 -19.34 -10.69 0.57
N ARG A 30 -19.04 -11.09 -0.67
CA ARG A 30 -17.91 -11.97 -1.01
C ARG A 30 -16.68 -11.24 -1.56
N ALA A 31 -16.78 -9.93 -1.78
CA ALA A 31 -15.71 -9.13 -2.35
C ALA A 31 -14.87 -8.43 -1.27
N LEU A 32 -13.58 -8.25 -1.55
CA LEU A 32 -12.69 -7.35 -0.81
C LEU A 32 -12.62 -6.03 -1.56
N VAL A 33 -12.96 -4.95 -0.87
CA VAL A 33 -12.96 -3.60 -1.43
C VAL A 33 -11.82 -2.80 -0.77
N PRO A 34 -10.93 -2.18 -1.56
CA PRO A 34 -9.84 -1.36 -1.03
C PRO A 34 -10.36 -0.08 -0.38
N THR A 35 -9.71 0.32 0.72
CA THR A 35 -9.97 1.60 1.38
C THR A 35 -9.09 2.71 0.79
N VAL A 36 -9.38 3.97 1.13
CA VAL A 36 -8.51 5.11 0.76
C VAL A 36 -7.09 4.91 1.25
N LYS A 37 -6.93 4.34 2.46
CA LYS A 37 -5.64 3.97 3.05
C LYS A 37 -4.84 3.01 2.16
N ALA A 38 -5.49 2.04 1.53
CA ALA A 38 -4.83 1.16 0.57
C ALA A 38 -4.40 1.90 -0.70
N PHE A 39 -5.24 2.76 -1.26
CA PHE A 39 -4.85 3.53 -2.44
C PHE A 39 -3.64 4.44 -2.17
N VAL A 40 -3.61 5.12 -1.02
CA VAL A 40 -2.48 5.97 -0.63
C VAL A 40 -1.22 5.12 -0.43
N ALA A 41 -1.32 4.01 0.29
CA ALA A 41 -0.17 3.13 0.54
C ALA A 41 0.37 2.50 -0.76
N THR A 42 -0.52 1.98 -1.62
CA THR A 42 -0.13 1.39 -2.91
C THR A 42 0.55 2.42 -3.81
N ASN A 43 -0.04 3.60 -4.00
CA ASN A 43 0.56 4.65 -4.82
C ASN A 43 1.92 5.11 -4.28
N PHE A 44 2.03 5.27 -2.96
CA PHE A 44 3.29 5.60 -2.32
C PHE A 44 4.35 4.52 -2.59
N SER A 45 3.99 3.26 -2.38
CA SER A 45 4.90 2.14 -2.60
C SER A 45 5.30 1.97 -4.06
N GLU A 46 4.41 2.20 -5.02
CA GLU A 46 4.70 2.15 -6.45
C GLU A 46 5.62 3.29 -6.91
N ASN A 47 5.45 4.49 -6.36
CA ASN A 47 6.26 5.65 -6.72
C ASN A 47 7.67 5.58 -6.12
N GLU A 48 7.75 5.19 -4.84
CA GLU A 48 9.01 5.25 -4.10
C GLU A 48 9.81 3.95 -4.14
N PHE A 49 9.12 2.80 -4.22
CA PHE A 49 9.71 1.46 -4.12
C PHE A 49 9.37 0.57 -5.31
N LYS A 50 9.19 1.18 -6.49
CA LYS A 50 8.74 0.52 -7.73
C LYS A 50 9.35 -0.86 -7.95
N THR A 51 10.67 -0.97 -7.87
CA THR A 51 11.41 -2.21 -8.16
C THR A 51 11.03 -3.38 -7.25
N ILE A 52 10.78 -3.11 -5.96
CA ILE A 52 10.54 -4.15 -4.95
C ILE A 52 9.07 -4.59 -4.94
N VAL A 53 8.15 -3.69 -5.34
CA VAL A 53 6.71 -3.98 -5.38
C VAL A 53 6.23 -4.63 -6.68
N GLN A 54 7.10 -4.73 -7.70
CA GLN A 54 6.76 -5.44 -8.93
C GLN A 54 6.49 -6.93 -8.66
N TYR A 55 5.58 -7.49 -9.44
CA TYR A 55 5.22 -8.90 -9.34
C TYR A 55 6.40 -9.81 -9.68
N GLU A 56 7.19 -9.48 -10.70
CA GLU A 56 8.35 -10.25 -11.15
C GLU A 56 9.43 -10.33 -10.07
N TYR A 57 9.68 -9.22 -9.35
CA TYR A 57 10.64 -9.20 -8.25
C TYR A 57 10.21 -10.16 -7.13
N THR A 58 8.93 -10.08 -6.75
CA THR A 58 8.37 -10.92 -5.69
C THR A 58 8.36 -12.40 -6.08
N ALA A 59 8.06 -12.71 -7.35
CA ALA A 59 8.11 -14.07 -7.87
C ALA A 59 9.55 -14.62 -7.89
N ASN A 60 10.52 -13.82 -8.35
CA ASN A 60 11.93 -14.21 -8.36
C ASN A 60 12.48 -14.44 -6.94
N LEU A 61 12.08 -13.59 -5.98
CA LEU A 61 12.41 -13.77 -4.57
C LEU A 61 11.91 -15.13 -4.05
N ASN A 62 10.64 -15.48 -4.33
CA ASN A 62 10.09 -16.77 -3.92
C ASN A 62 10.85 -17.94 -4.56
N GLN A 63 11.25 -17.83 -5.82
CA GLN A 63 12.06 -18.86 -6.49
C GLN A 63 13.43 -19.04 -5.81
N LYS A 64 14.09 -17.95 -5.42
CA LYS A 64 15.35 -18.02 -4.67
C LYS A 64 15.17 -18.68 -3.30
N LEU A 65 14.04 -18.45 -2.63
CA LEU A 65 13.72 -19.13 -1.38
C LEU A 65 13.52 -20.64 -1.57
N ASP A 66 12.92 -21.07 -2.68
CA ASP A 66 12.82 -22.50 -3.00
C ASP A 66 14.21 -23.13 -3.23
N LEU A 67 15.10 -22.44 -3.96
CA LEU A 67 16.47 -22.90 -4.18
C LEU A 67 17.25 -23.10 -2.87
N ILE A 68 17.00 -22.26 -1.86
CA ILE A 68 17.56 -22.41 -0.51
C ILE A 68 16.98 -23.64 0.18
N ALA A 69 15.66 -23.86 0.07
CA ALA A 69 15.00 -25.03 0.65
C ALA A 69 15.52 -26.34 0.03
N ASP A 70 15.82 -26.33 -1.28
CA ASP A 70 16.41 -27.46 -2.00
C ASP A 70 17.92 -27.64 -1.74
N GLY A 71 18.54 -26.72 -0.99
CA GLY A 71 19.97 -26.74 -0.67
C GLY A 71 20.90 -26.32 -1.82
N THR A 72 20.34 -25.81 -2.91
CA THR A 72 21.09 -25.38 -4.10
C THR A 72 21.68 -23.97 -3.97
N LEU A 73 21.07 -23.11 -3.14
CA LEU A 73 21.53 -21.76 -2.85
C LEU A 73 21.89 -21.64 -1.37
N ASN A 74 23.06 -21.07 -1.07
CA ASN A 74 23.45 -20.79 0.32
C ASN A 74 22.57 -19.67 0.90
N ARG A 75 21.93 -19.95 2.03
CA ARG A 75 21.04 -19.01 2.72
C ARG A 75 21.75 -17.73 3.14
N ASP A 76 22.91 -17.86 3.77
CA ASP A 76 23.58 -16.72 4.40
C ASP A 76 24.18 -15.80 3.33
N ASP A 77 24.73 -16.37 2.26
CA ASP A 77 25.19 -15.60 1.09
C ASP A 77 24.01 -14.86 0.44
N PHE A 78 22.89 -15.55 0.21
CA PHE A 78 21.68 -14.93 -0.33
C PHE A 78 21.15 -13.81 0.55
N LEU A 79 21.09 -14.00 1.88
CA LEU A 79 20.58 -12.98 2.80
C LEU A 79 21.49 -11.76 2.87
N ASN A 80 22.81 -11.96 2.86
CA ASN A 80 23.78 -10.86 2.79
C ASN A 80 23.61 -10.07 1.49
N ASP A 81 23.57 -10.75 0.36
CA ASP A 81 23.36 -10.13 -0.94
C ASP A 81 22.02 -9.40 -0.99
N TRP A 82 20.93 -10.05 -0.59
CA TRP A 82 19.61 -9.45 -0.61
C TRP A 82 19.52 -8.23 0.30
N TYR A 83 20.08 -8.28 1.51
CA TYR A 83 20.01 -7.16 2.45
C TYR A 83 20.86 -5.96 1.98
N PHE A 84 22.12 -6.20 1.62
CA PHE A 84 23.07 -5.12 1.31
C PHE A 84 22.99 -4.62 -0.15
N GLN A 85 22.55 -5.44 -1.11
CA GLN A 85 22.28 -4.94 -2.47
C GLN A 85 20.96 -4.16 -2.51
N THR A 86 20.02 -4.47 -1.61
CA THR A 86 18.73 -3.75 -1.55
C THR A 86 18.81 -2.50 -0.66
N SER A 87 19.81 -2.34 0.22
CA SER A 87 19.95 -1.23 1.20
C SER A 87 20.28 0.15 0.60
N GLY A 88 19.61 0.52 -0.49
CA GLY A 88 19.37 1.90 -0.90
C GLY A 88 18.02 2.46 -0.42
N TRP A 89 17.26 1.70 0.38
CA TRP A 89 15.95 2.14 0.90
C TRP A 89 16.08 3.12 2.07
N GLU A 90 17.10 3.02 2.91
CA GLU A 90 17.33 3.96 4.02
C GLU A 90 17.49 5.40 3.51
N SER A 91 18.36 5.60 2.52
CA SER A 91 18.53 6.91 1.87
C SER A 91 17.28 7.40 1.14
N ARG A 92 16.46 6.47 0.62
CA ARG A 92 15.15 6.78 0.02
C ARG A 92 14.15 7.28 1.07
N ILE A 93 14.09 6.60 2.21
CA ILE A 93 13.22 6.97 3.34
C ILE A 93 13.63 8.36 3.88
N ASP A 94 14.92 8.61 4.06
CA ASP A 94 15.41 9.93 4.51
C ASP A 94 15.07 11.03 3.50
N ASN A 95 15.18 10.74 2.19
CA ASN A 95 14.78 11.68 1.14
C ASN A 95 13.28 12.01 1.22
N ILE A 96 12.44 10.97 1.34
CA ILE A 96 10.98 11.11 1.46
C ILE A 96 10.61 11.90 2.71
N GLN A 97 11.22 11.61 3.86
CA GLN A 97 10.94 12.32 5.11
C GLN A 97 11.26 13.81 5.01
N ASN A 98 12.29 14.19 4.24
CA ASN A 98 12.61 15.59 4.00
C ASN A 98 11.62 16.29 3.05
N GLN A 99 10.99 15.54 2.13
CA GLN A 99 9.98 16.07 1.20
C GLN A 99 8.59 16.19 1.84
N ILE A 100 8.23 15.24 2.69
CA ILE A 100 6.97 15.29 3.43
C ILE A 100 7.21 16.12 4.68
N LYS A 101 6.80 17.40 4.66
CA LYS A 101 6.68 18.20 5.89
C LYS A 101 5.55 17.60 6.75
N VAL A 102 5.83 16.50 7.44
CA VAL A 102 4.94 15.96 8.47
C VAL A 102 4.96 16.97 9.60
N ASP A 103 3.90 17.76 9.72
CA ASP A 103 3.71 18.63 10.87
C ASP A 103 3.46 17.75 12.10
N SER A 104 4.54 17.38 12.78
CA SER A 104 4.52 16.53 13.98
C SER A 104 3.74 17.16 15.14
N THR A 105 3.38 18.44 15.04
CA THR A 105 2.55 19.15 16.03
C THR A 105 1.05 18.81 15.92
N LYS A 106 0.61 18.18 14.84
CA LYS A 106 -0.79 17.76 14.62
C LYS A 106 -1.07 16.29 14.87
N ASN A 107 -0.12 15.55 15.47
CA ASN A 107 -0.37 14.17 15.82
C ASN A 107 -1.18 14.14 17.14
N PRO A 108 -2.48 13.80 17.15
CA PRO A 108 -3.22 13.71 18.40
C PRO A 108 -2.56 12.63 19.28
N PRO A 109 -2.50 12.82 20.61
CA PRO A 109 -1.88 11.86 21.50
C PRO A 109 -2.50 10.48 21.29
N ARG A 110 -1.64 9.46 21.22
CA ARG A 110 -1.97 8.05 20.89
C ARG A 110 -3.08 7.45 21.78
N SER A 111 -3.37 8.08 22.92
CA SER A 111 -4.42 7.73 23.87
C SER A 111 -5.83 8.24 23.51
N ARG A 112 -6.00 9.00 22.42
CA ARG A 112 -7.30 9.62 22.06
C ARG A 112 -7.76 9.30 20.64
N ILE A 113 -7.18 8.29 19.98
CA ILE A 113 -7.65 7.82 18.68
C ILE A 113 -8.65 6.68 18.92
N ASN A 114 -9.93 7.00 18.88
CA ASN A 114 -10.99 5.99 18.82
C ASN A 114 -11.21 5.60 17.36
N TRP A 115 -10.56 4.52 16.92
CA TRP A 115 -10.62 4.02 15.55
C TRP A 115 -11.98 3.39 15.16
N HIS A 116 -12.98 3.47 16.04
CA HIS A 116 -14.35 2.95 15.79
C HIS A 116 -15.33 4.00 15.28
N ASP A 117 -14.88 5.22 14.95
CA ASP A 117 -15.79 6.30 14.54
C ASP A 117 -15.69 6.58 13.03
N GLN A 118 -16.66 6.07 12.27
CA GLN A 118 -16.77 6.26 10.81
C GLN A 118 -17.07 7.73 10.42
N GLU A 119 -17.41 8.61 11.37
CA GLU A 119 -17.75 10.01 11.07
C GLU A 119 -16.55 10.96 10.99
N THR A 120 -15.34 10.55 11.40
CA THR A 120 -14.14 11.41 11.36
C THR A 120 -13.32 11.30 10.07
N GLU A 121 -13.63 10.37 9.17
CA GLU A 121 -12.94 10.25 7.87
C GLU A 121 -13.22 11.43 6.91
N HIS A 122 -14.33 12.14 7.06
CA HIS A 122 -14.71 13.18 6.10
C HIS A 122 -13.97 14.52 6.26
N VAL A 123 -13.44 14.82 7.45
CA VAL A 123 -12.88 16.16 7.73
C VAL A 123 -11.37 16.23 7.45
N TYR A 124 -10.63 15.12 7.55
CA TYR A 124 -9.17 15.12 7.29
C TYR A 124 -8.81 15.00 5.81
N ILE A 125 -9.71 14.47 4.97
CA ILE A 125 -9.45 14.22 3.55
C ILE A 125 -9.54 15.50 2.70
N LEU A 126 -10.33 16.50 3.12
CA LEU A 126 -10.45 17.77 2.38
C LEU A 126 -9.21 18.67 2.50
N HIS A 127 -8.43 18.56 3.59
CA HIS A 127 -7.28 19.44 3.80
C HIS A 127 -5.98 18.91 3.16
N VAL A 128 -5.83 17.59 3.01
CA VAL A 128 -4.59 16.97 2.47
C VAL A 128 -4.60 16.88 0.93
N LEU A 129 -5.77 16.94 0.30
CA LEU A 129 -5.89 16.90 -1.17
C LEU A 129 -5.73 18.29 -1.86
N GLN A 130 -5.40 19.35 -1.11
CA GLN A 130 -5.29 20.71 -1.68
C GLN A 130 -3.88 21.18 -2.03
N THR A 131 -2.84 20.34 -1.94
CA THR A 131 -1.51 20.72 -2.41
C THR A 131 -1.15 20.06 -3.75
N ARG A 132 -1.54 20.79 -4.81
CA ARG A 132 -0.91 20.88 -6.13
C ARG A 132 -1.06 19.69 -7.11
N ASN A 133 -1.79 19.99 -8.20
CA ASN A 133 -1.65 19.43 -9.56
C ASN A 133 -2.43 18.16 -9.99
N LEU A 134 -3.58 17.84 -9.40
CA LEU A 134 -4.51 16.83 -9.98
C LEU A 134 -5.98 17.28 -10.14
N THR A 135 -6.31 18.53 -9.80
CA THR A 135 -7.70 19.02 -9.76
C THR A 135 -8.39 19.11 -11.12
N CYS A 136 -7.67 19.22 -12.24
CA CYS A 136 -8.31 19.47 -13.54
C CYS A 136 -8.79 18.20 -14.29
N LYS A 137 -8.34 16.99 -13.92
CA LYS A 137 -8.69 15.76 -14.66
C LYS A 137 -9.75 14.89 -13.98
N PHE A 138 -9.88 14.98 -12.65
CA PHE A 138 -10.89 14.20 -11.91
C PHE A 138 -12.26 14.88 -11.79
N GLN A 139 -12.33 16.23 -11.88
CA GLN A 139 -13.61 16.94 -11.84
C GLN A 139 -14.46 16.80 -13.12
N LEU A 140 -13.86 16.42 -14.25
CA LEU A 140 -14.60 16.26 -15.51
C LEU A 140 -15.25 14.88 -15.67
N MET A 141 -14.75 13.83 -14.99
CA MET A 141 -15.40 12.50 -15.01
C MET A 141 -16.52 12.37 -13.98
N ALA A 142 -16.42 13.05 -12.83
CA ALA A 142 -17.43 12.92 -11.76
C ALA A 142 -18.77 13.60 -12.09
N LYS A 143 -18.83 14.47 -13.10
CA LYS A 143 -20.06 15.17 -13.51
C LYS A 143 -20.92 14.38 -14.50
N GLN A 144 -20.38 13.34 -15.14
CA GLN A 144 -21.11 12.54 -16.14
C GLN A 144 -21.85 11.32 -15.54
N LEU A 145 -21.51 10.90 -14.31
CA LEU A 145 -21.99 9.64 -13.73
C LEU A 145 -23.02 9.78 -12.59
N LEU A 146 -23.35 11.01 -12.13
CA LEU A 146 -24.21 11.22 -10.94
C LEU A 146 -25.51 12.00 -11.18
N TYR A 147 -25.92 12.27 -12.43
CA TYR A 147 -27.23 12.88 -12.71
C TYR A 147 -27.97 12.18 -13.86
N PRO A 148 -28.65 11.04 -13.62
CA PRO A 148 -29.77 10.66 -14.47
C PRO A 148 -30.93 11.63 -14.20
N GLN A 149 -31.33 12.34 -15.25
CA GLN A 149 -32.48 13.25 -15.28
C GLN A 149 -33.74 12.56 -14.71
N ARG A 150 -34.40 13.20 -13.73
CA ARG A 150 -35.82 12.96 -13.44
C ARG A 150 -36.52 14.30 -13.14
N CYS A 151 -37.28 14.76 -14.13
CA CYS A 151 -38.52 15.54 -14.01
C CYS A 151 -39.54 14.81 -13.11
N PRO A 152 -40.62 15.45 -12.60
CA PRO A 152 -41.34 16.62 -13.10
C PRO A 152 -40.92 17.96 -12.49
#